data_AF-A0A842MAF7-F1
#
_entry.id   AF-A0A842MAF7-F1
#
_cell.length_a   1.000
_cell.length_b   1.000
_cell.length_c   1.000
_cell.angle_alpha   90.00
_cell.angle_beta   90.00
_cell.angle_gamma   90.00
#
_symmetry.space_group_name_H-M   'P 1'
#
loop_
_entity.id
_entity.type
_entity.pdbx_description
1 polymer ?
#
loop_
_entity_poly.entity_id
_entity_poly.type
_entity_poly.pdbx_seq_one_letter_code
_entity_poly.pdbx_strand_id
1 'polypeptide(L)'
;MDLLEYPNASGTAAHTWSRTSTIEIQIDPAQIEPVANHVMSVLERNPYLSQLTKSPEPGGVLLQYRLIATDGSILDVAVRLTPERIYIFYAPYPINSVSENDLLGLDMEFETIVRTYFQEQSSSSLYLVFSPKMNIVPGAKEKGIKKLLASVVFGNMLYLFIIILFFGMVLYQFFLEYTPLLLVAMQFIIVFFANSLIAARGEFEITPKNHSIHIAELRMKRSEFDQVMKICMPRISEIKKKIYDSTLAVGMPLDEKSVVSALNEHGAVCTPQSVRIKVVNIYNIISDLSHRFGFKEPRTMLLNVLPPNAAATGVSPKRATVLITTGLIATMEEPEIKAVLAHEFSHIKARDPLILLALATTEYLVRVYLLWPFLLQFGLIIDLAYLFLSFTLLFFVAKFLEARADLDAAVSIGNPRLLASSLRKLGLWKYQSRVFEIVNVGEWLKWDPHPPLYYRIKTLESLDLSKVRHTFIAAIKGCLRGFINSLRGKYPEPG
;
A
#
# COMPACT_ATOMS: atom_id res chain seq x y z
N MET A 1 -5.04 35.27 13.69
CA MET A 1 -3.67 35.76 13.46
C MET A 1 -3.50 35.79 11.96
N ASP A 2 -3.36 36.99 11.41
CA ASP A 2 -3.59 37.25 9.99
C ASP A 2 -2.44 36.74 9.12
N LEU A 3 -2.81 36.27 7.92
CA LEU A 3 -1.95 35.77 6.84
C LEU A 3 -0.82 36.74 6.39
N LEU A 4 -0.69 37.92 6.99
CA LEU A 4 0.10 39.06 6.48
C LEU A 4 1.43 39.29 7.22
N GLU A 5 1.73 38.58 8.31
CA GLU A 5 2.89 38.91 9.17
C GLU A 5 4.18 38.12 8.89
N TYR A 6 4.14 37.05 8.08
CA TYR A 6 5.33 36.23 7.85
C TYR A 6 6.09 36.66 6.58
N PRO A 7 7.38 37.06 6.69
CA PRO A 7 8.20 37.36 5.52
C PRO A 7 8.44 36.09 4.70
N ASN A 8 8.33 36.18 3.37
CA ASN A 8 8.61 35.05 2.48
C ASN A 8 10.09 34.62 2.61
N ALA A 9 10.38 33.35 2.32
CA ALA A 9 11.71 32.74 2.51
C ALA A 9 12.87 33.52 1.82
N SER A 10 12.58 34.35 0.82
CA SER A 10 13.55 35.18 0.11
C SER A 10 13.69 36.63 0.60
N GLY A 11 12.93 37.08 1.61
CA GLY A 11 12.96 38.47 2.09
C GLY A 11 12.47 39.51 1.09
N THR A 12 11.93 39.10 -0.06
CA THR A 12 11.40 39.98 -1.11
C THR A 12 9.88 40.01 -1.07
N ALA A 13 9.30 41.20 -0.96
CA ALA A 13 7.86 41.43 -0.98
C ALA A 13 7.28 41.11 -2.37
N ALA A 14 6.58 39.97 -2.55
CA ALA A 14 5.80 39.75 -3.77
C ALA A 14 4.70 38.67 -3.74
N HIS A 15 4.52 37.83 -2.70
CA HIS A 15 3.54 36.73 -2.76
C HIS A 15 2.66 36.67 -1.51
N THR A 16 1.35 36.73 -1.68
CA THR A 16 0.34 36.64 -0.62
C THR A 16 0.09 35.18 -0.23
N TRP A 17 0.15 34.90 1.06
CA TRP A 17 -0.28 33.63 1.64
C TRP A 17 -1.75 33.36 1.27
N SER A 18 -1.99 32.24 0.60
CA SER A 18 -3.26 31.97 -0.08
C SER A 18 -4.11 30.91 0.65
N ARG A 19 -3.48 30.04 1.42
CA ARG A 19 -4.13 28.93 2.14
C ARG A 19 -3.42 28.64 3.45
N THR A 20 -4.21 28.35 4.48
CA THR A 20 -3.74 27.82 5.77
C THR A 20 -4.36 26.46 6.02
N SER A 21 -3.55 25.51 6.47
CA SER A 21 -3.97 24.21 6.97
C SER A 21 -3.57 24.07 8.44
N THR A 22 -4.31 23.26 9.19
CA THR A 22 -4.02 23.00 10.61
C THR A 22 -4.09 21.52 10.87
N ILE A 23 -3.01 20.99 11.45
CA ILE A 23 -2.93 19.59 11.88
C ILE A 23 -3.04 19.60 13.41
N GLU A 24 -4.09 18.96 13.92
CA GLU A 24 -4.25 18.77 15.36
C GLU A 24 -3.39 17.59 15.83
N ILE A 25 -2.31 17.92 16.53
CA ILE A 25 -1.38 16.95 17.09
C ILE A 25 -0.79 17.51 18.39
N GLN A 26 -0.86 16.73 19.46
CA GLN A 26 -0.21 17.08 20.72
C GLN A 26 1.26 16.66 20.68
N ILE A 27 2.15 17.64 20.82
CA ILE A 27 3.59 17.48 20.84
C ILE A 27 4.10 17.94 22.21
N ASP A 28 4.86 17.08 22.89
CA ASP A 28 5.60 17.48 24.09
C ASP A 28 6.50 18.68 23.74
N PRO A 29 6.46 19.81 24.48
CA PRO A 29 7.33 20.96 24.23
C PRO A 29 8.82 20.61 24.06
N ALA A 30 9.31 19.56 24.73
CA ALA A 30 10.71 19.10 24.60
C ALA A 30 11.01 18.44 23.23
N GLN A 31 9.98 17.95 22.52
CA GLN A 31 10.10 17.28 21.22
C GLN A 31 9.93 18.21 20.02
N ILE A 32 9.51 19.46 20.20
CA ILE A 32 9.29 20.40 19.08
C ILE A 32 10.55 20.60 18.24
N GLU A 33 11.68 20.87 18.90
CA GLU A 33 12.96 21.09 18.22
C GLU A 33 13.48 19.82 17.52
N PRO A 34 13.46 18.64 18.17
CA PRO A 34 13.73 17.36 17.50
C PRO A 34 12.83 17.04 16.29
N VAL A 35 11.52 17.30 16.37
CA VAL A 35 10.57 17.12 15.24
C VAL A 35 10.93 18.06 14.09
N ALA A 36 11.17 19.34 14.40
CA ALA A 36 11.55 20.33 13.40
C ALA A 36 12.82 19.92 12.64
N ASN A 37 13.84 19.43 13.36
CA ASN A 37 15.08 18.94 12.74
C ASN A 37 14.85 17.69 11.87
N HIS A 38 13.97 16.78 12.27
CA HIS A 38 13.62 15.64 11.44
C HIS A 38 12.91 16.06 10.14
N VAL A 39 11.90 16.94 10.25
CA VAL A 39 11.19 17.50 9.10
C VAL A 39 12.17 18.19 8.15
N MET A 40 13.12 18.98 8.67
CA MET A 40 14.19 19.58 7.86
C MET A 40 15.02 18.53 7.12
N SER A 41 15.48 17.48 7.82
CA SER A 41 16.30 16.42 7.21
C SER A 41 15.59 15.65 6.09
N VAL A 42 14.25 15.62 6.14
CA VAL A 42 13.39 15.02 5.11
C VAL A 42 13.24 15.99 3.94
N LEU A 43 12.97 17.27 4.21
CA LEU A 43 12.87 18.33 3.19
C LEU A 43 14.16 18.50 2.40
N GLU A 44 15.33 18.42 3.04
CA GLU A 44 16.65 18.55 2.41
C GLU A 44 16.91 17.48 1.32
N ARG A 45 16.18 16.37 1.34
CA ARG A 45 16.27 15.31 0.31
C ARG A 45 15.40 15.60 -0.91
N ASN A 46 14.57 16.63 -0.87
CA ASN A 46 13.66 16.96 -1.95
C ASN A 46 14.44 17.65 -3.09
N PRO A 47 14.44 17.09 -4.31
CA PRO A 47 15.19 17.66 -5.44
C PRO A 47 14.64 19.01 -5.92
N TYR A 48 13.42 19.38 -5.53
CA TYR A 48 12.78 20.65 -5.87
C TYR A 48 13.01 21.74 -4.81
N LEU A 49 13.70 21.43 -3.71
CA LEU A 49 13.98 22.39 -2.65
C LEU A 49 15.03 23.41 -3.11
N SER A 50 14.69 24.69 -3.02
CA SER A 50 15.60 25.80 -3.34
C SER A 50 16.11 26.52 -2.10
N GLN A 51 15.25 26.71 -1.09
CA GLN A 51 15.58 27.41 0.16
C GLN A 51 14.89 26.74 1.33
N LEU A 52 15.54 26.71 2.48
CA LEU A 52 15.01 26.22 3.75
C LEU A 52 15.63 27.04 4.88
N THR A 53 14.78 27.65 5.71
CA THR A 53 15.16 28.39 6.89
C THR A 53 14.39 27.90 8.11
N LYS A 54 15.04 27.94 9.27
CA LYS A 54 14.44 27.67 10.58
C LYS A 54 14.64 28.90 11.44
N SER A 55 13.57 29.39 12.05
CA SER A 55 13.61 30.49 12.99
C SER A 55 12.84 30.13 14.28
N PRO A 56 13.30 30.64 15.44
CA PRO A 56 12.57 30.46 16.69
C PRO A 56 11.30 31.31 16.67
N GLU A 57 10.19 30.74 17.18
CA GLU A 57 8.91 31.44 17.30
C GLU A 57 8.38 31.30 18.75
N PRO A 58 7.64 32.26 19.30
CA PRO A 58 7.11 32.15 20.66
C PRO A 58 6.30 30.87 20.86
N GLY A 59 6.81 29.98 21.72
CA GLY A 59 6.19 28.69 22.02
C GLY A 59 6.34 27.63 20.93
N GLY A 60 7.27 27.78 19.98
CA GLY A 60 7.40 26.85 18.86
C GLY A 60 8.61 27.08 17.95
N VAL A 61 8.54 26.49 16.76
CA VAL A 61 9.54 26.65 15.69
C VAL A 61 8.82 26.99 14.39
N LEU A 62 9.37 27.95 13.65
CA LEU A 62 8.92 28.29 12.31
C LEU A 62 9.93 27.74 11.29
N LEU A 63 9.45 26.89 10.39
CA LEU A 63 10.18 26.43 9.21
C LEU A 63 9.63 27.16 7.99
N GLN A 64 10.49 27.69 7.14
CA GLN A 64 10.08 28.27 5.86
C GLN A 64 10.90 27.67 4.74
N TYR A 65 10.26 27.27 3.66
CA TYR A 65 10.96 26.66 2.54
C TYR A 65 10.31 27.00 1.20
N ARG A 66 11.13 26.92 0.15
CA ARG A 66 10.74 27.20 -1.23
C ARG A 66 10.94 25.97 -2.09
N LEU A 67 9.87 25.57 -2.77
CA LEU A 67 9.92 24.55 -3.82
C LEU A 67 9.84 25.23 -5.19
N ILE A 68 10.67 24.78 -6.14
CA ILE A 68 10.63 25.21 -7.54
C ILE A 68 10.32 23.98 -8.40
N ALA A 69 9.17 24.00 -9.06
CA ALA A 69 8.75 22.93 -9.94
C ALA A 69 9.50 22.98 -11.28
N THR A 70 9.44 21.90 -12.06
CA THR A 70 10.11 21.80 -13.37
C THR A 70 9.60 22.79 -14.40
N ASP A 71 8.37 23.28 -14.24
CA ASP A 71 7.76 24.30 -15.10
C ASP A 71 8.10 25.74 -14.66
N GLY A 72 8.93 25.89 -13.61
CA GLY A 72 9.36 27.17 -13.07
C GLY A 72 8.37 27.80 -12.08
N SER A 73 7.26 27.14 -11.76
CA SER A 73 6.36 27.58 -10.69
C SER A 73 7.02 27.47 -9.32
N ILE A 74 6.69 28.42 -8.44
CA ILE A 74 7.27 28.54 -7.11
C ILE A 74 6.18 28.27 -6.08
N LEU A 75 6.51 27.52 -5.03
CA LEU A 75 5.66 27.36 -3.86
C LEU A 75 6.47 27.69 -2.61
N ASP A 76 6.12 28.81 -1.98
CA ASP A 76 6.62 29.16 -0.65
C ASP A 76 5.70 28.53 0.41
N VAL A 77 6.32 27.85 1.37
CA VAL A 77 5.62 27.18 2.47
C VAL A 77 6.20 27.66 3.80
N ALA A 78 5.33 27.98 4.75
CA ALA A 78 5.71 28.20 6.14
C ALA A 78 4.99 27.19 7.04
N VAL A 79 5.73 26.56 7.93
CA VAL A 79 5.21 25.59 8.90
C VAL A 79 5.55 26.10 10.28
N ARG A 80 4.52 26.38 11.06
CA ARG A 80 4.63 26.72 12.47
C ARG A 80 4.30 25.50 13.32
N LEU A 81 5.31 25.00 14.03
CA LEU A 81 5.18 23.88 14.95
C LEU A 81 4.97 24.41 16.37
N THR A 82 3.82 24.10 16.98
CA THR A 82 3.52 24.43 18.38
C THR A 82 3.13 23.14 19.15
N PRO A 83 3.14 23.14 20.50
CA PRO A 83 2.79 21.96 21.29
C PRO A 83 1.37 21.43 21.04
N GLU A 84 0.43 22.32 20.69
CA GLU A 84 -0.99 21.96 20.56
C GLU A 84 -1.41 21.70 19.11
N ARG A 85 -0.80 22.43 18.16
CA ARG A 85 -1.20 22.44 16.75
C ARG A 85 -0.02 22.74 15.83
N ILE A 86 -0.07 22.20 14.62
CA ILE A 86 0.82 22.61 13.54
C ILE A 86 0.02 23.43 12.54
N TYR A 87 0.53 24.60 12.17
CA TYR A 87 -0.05 25.44 11.14
C TYR A 87 0.84 25.39 9.90
N ILE A 88 0.23 25.18 8.73
CA ILE A 88 0.94 25.20 7.46
C ILE A 88 0.33 26.28 6.59
N PHE A 89 1.18 27.12 6.01
CA PHE A 89 0.80 28.23 5.15
C PHE A 89 1.41 28.02 3.78
N TYR A 90 0.64 28.31 2.73
CA TYR A 90 1.06 28.13 1.34
C TYR A 90 0.91 29.42 0.53
N ALA A 91 1.97 29.78 -0.20
CA ALA A 91 2.03 30.91 -1.11
C ALA A 91 2.56 30.44 -2.49
N PRO A 92 1.66 29.92 -3.36
CA PRO A 92 2.01 29.57 -4.73
C PRO A 92 2.20 30.83 -5.59
N TYR A 93 3.17 30.77 -6.49
CA TYR A 93 3.39 31.78 -7.50
C TYR A 93 3.65 31.12 -8.88
N PRO A 94 2.86 31.46 -9.91
CA PRO A 94 1.62 32.26 -9.89
C PRO A 94 0.54 31.71 -8.94
N ILE A 95 -0.41 32.53 -8.46
CA ILE A 95 -1.40 32.14 -7.42
C ILE A 95 -2.18 30.85 -7.75
N ASN A 96 -2.40 30.56 -9.04
CA ASN A 96 -3.12 29.37 -9.50
C ASN A 96 -2.20 28.25 -10.02
N SER A 97 -0.88 28.31 -9.74
CA SER A 97 0.08 27.32 -10.23
C SER A 97 -0.03 25.99 -9.48
N VAL A 98 -0.50 26.02 -8.23
CA VAL A 98 -0.67 24.84 -7.39
C VAL A 98 -2.16 24.66 -7.10
N SER A 99 -2.70 23.49 -7.39
CA SER A 99 -4.11 23.24 -7.14
C SER A 99 -4.37 23.03 -5.64
N GLU A 100 -5.57 23.36 -5.17
CA GLU A 100 -5.96 23.15 -3.76
C GLU A 100 -5.78 21.69 -3.30
N ASN A 101 -5.85 20.73 -4.24
CA ASN A 101 -5.69 19.32 -3.93
C ASN A 101 -4.22 18.90 -3.84
N ASP A 102 -3.33 19.59 -4.54
CA ASP A 102 -1.88 19.40 -4.36
C ASP A 102 -1.47 19.93 -2.99
N LEU A 103 -2.08 21.03 -2.55
CA LEU A 103 -1.90 21.56 -1.20
C LEU A 103 -2.45 20.60 -0.12
N LEU A 104 -3.58 19.92 -0.38
CA LEU A 104 -4.08 18.82 0.49
C LEU A 104 -3.15 17.59 0.48
N GLY A 105 -2.57 17.25 -0.68
CA GLY A 105 -1.56 16.20 -0.79
C GLY A 105 -0.34 16.50 0.08
N LEU A 106 0.16 17.73 0.00
CA LEU A 106 1.25 18.23 0.83
C LEU A 106 0.89 18.23 2.32
N ASP A 107 -0.35 18.58 2.68
CA ASP A 107 -0.82 18.47 4.07
C ASP A 107 -0.71 17.03 4.58
N MET A 108 -1.20 16.06 3.80
CA MET A 108 -1.17 14.63 4.16
C MET A 108 0.27 14.10 4.23
N GLU A 109 1.15 14.49 3.31
CA GLU A 109 2.56 14.14 3.35
C GLU A 109 3.25 14.73 4.59
N PHE A 110 2.98 15.99 4.91
CA PHE A 110 3.54 16.64 6.08
C PHE A 110 3.06 15.99 7.38
N GLU A 111 1.74 15.76 7.50
CA GLU A 111 1.16 15.03 8.62
C GLU A 111 1.78 13.63 8.74
N THR A 112 1.99 12.96 7.62
CA THR A 112 2.66 11.65 7.55
C THR A 112 4.09 11.71 8.08
N ILE A 113 4.88 12.70 7.69
CA ILE A 113 6.27 12.87 8.17
C ILE A 113 6.28 13.06 9.68
N VAL A 114 5.45 13.96 10.21
CA VAL A 114 5.38 14.23 11.65
C VAL A 114 4.90 13.00 12.42
N ARG A 115 3.83 12.33 11.96
CA ARG A 115 3.34 11.11 12.61
C ARG A 115 4.35 9.97 12.53
N THR A 116 5.09 9.85 11.43
CA THR A 116 6.15 8.84 11.26
C THR A 116 7.28 9.09 12.24
N TYR A 117 7.70 10.35 12.43
CA TYR A 117 8.70 10.69 13.44
C TYR A 117 8.31 10.21 14.84
N PHE A 118 7.07 10.51 15.27
CA PHE A 118 6.59 10.05 16.56
C PHE A 118 6.42 8.53 16.60
N GLN A 119 6.07 7.86 15.51
CA GLN A 119 6.07 6.39 15.43
C GLN A 119 7.49 5.81 15.55
N GLU A 120 8.47 6.38 14.86
CA GLU A 120 9.88 5.99 14.87
C GLU A 120 10.50 6.18 16.26
N GLN A 121 10.13 7.26 16.96
CA GLN A 121 10.57 7.52 18.33
C GLN A 121 9.83 6.70 19.39
N SER A 122 8.55 6.39 19.18
CA SER A 122 7.70 5.87 20.25
C SER A 122 7.83 4.38 20.51
N SER A 123 8.09 3.54 19.50
CA SER A 123 8.45 2.13 19.73
C SER A 123 8.70 1.38 18.42
N SER A 124 9.77 0.59 18.36
CA SER A 124 9.86 -0.51 17.39
C SER A 124 9.14 -1.73 17.95
N SER A 125 8.40 -2.42 17.10
CA SER A 125 7.56 -3.56 17.49
C SER A 125 8.05 -4.84 16.85
N LEU A 126 8.25 -5.89 17.66
CA LEU A 126 8.45 -7.24 17.19
C LEU A 126 7.13 -8.01 17.29
N TYR A 127 6.69 -8.61 16.19
CA TYR A 127 5.44 -9.36 16.14
C TYR A 127 5.71 -10.87 16.15
N LEU A 128 5.24 -11.55 17.20
CA LEU A 128 5.23 -13.01 17.29
C LEU A 128 3.82 -13.52 17.02
N VAL A 129 3.67 -14.29 15.94
CA VAL A 129 2.35 -14.73 15.46
C VAL A 129 2.16 -16.22 15.71
N PHE A 130 0.97 -16.57 16.20
CA PHE A 130 0.54 -17.91 16.56
C PHE A 130 -0.89 -18.18 16.06
N SER A 131 -1.23 -19.45 15.91
CA SER A 131 -2.60 -19.89 15.68
C SER A 131 -2.81 -21.24 16.37
N PRO A 132 -4.03 -21.56 16.88
CA PRO A 132 -4.30 -22.87 17.44
C PRO A 132 -3.98 -23.98 16.42
N LYS A 133 -3.18 -24.98 16.83
CA LYS A 133 -2.73 -26.09 15.98
C LYS A 133 -1.79 -25.68 14.83
N MET A 134 -1.12 -24.53 14.96
CA MET A 134 -0.04 -24.16 14.05
C MET A 134 1.14 -25.12 14.22
N ASN A 135 1.56 -25.75 13.13
CA ASN A 135 2.83 -26.46 13.11
C ASN A 135 3.95 -25.43 13.19
N ILE A 136 4.57 -25.27 14.36
CA ILE A 136 5.74 -24.41 14.57
C ILE A 136 6.96 -25.13 14.00
N VAL A 137 6.97 -25.25 12.67
CA VAL A 137 8.11 -25.76 11.92
C VAL A 137 8.95 -24.53 11.57
N PRO A 138 10.28 -24.57 11.72
CA PRO A 138 11.14 -23.47 11.26
C PRO A 138 10.79 -23.18 9.81
N GLY A 139 10.51 -21.90 9.51
CA GLY A 139 10.19 -21.45 8.15
C GLY A 139 11.19 -22.08 7.20
N ALA A 140 10.71 -22.99 6.35
CA ALA A 140 11.59 -23.75 5.49
C ALA A 140 12.30 -22.72 4.62
N LYS A 141 13.63 -22.55 4.79
CA LYS A 141 14.43 -21.74 3.88
C LYS A 141 14.10 -22.24 2.47
N GLU A 142 13.43 -21.43 1.66
CA GLU A 142 13.10 -21.80 0.29
C GLU A 142 14.42 -22.13 -0.42
N LYS A 143 14.61 -23.41 -0.78
CA LYS A 143 15.81 -23.88 -1.49
C LYS A 143 15.50 -24.01 -2.98
N GLY A 144 16.49 -23.67 -3.80
CA GLY A 144 16.49 -23.95 -5.25
C GLY A 144 15.39 -23.23 -6.04
N ILE A 145 14.72 -23.99 -6.92
CA ILE A 145 13.72 -23.50 -7.88
C ILE A 145 12.55 -22.76 -7.22
N LYS A 146 12.17 -23.14 -5.98
CA LYS A 146 11.09 -22.48 -5.25
C LYS A 146 11.39 -21.02 -4.93
N LYS A 147 12.63 -20.71 -4.51
CA LYS A 147 13.08 -19.32 -4.26
C LYS A 147 13.13 -18.49 -5.54
N LEU A 148 13.54 -19.13 -6.64
CA LEU A 148 13.64 -18.47 -7.95
C LEU A 148 12.25 -18.15 -8.51
N LEU A 149 11.32 -19.12 -8.49
CA LEU A 149 9.90 -18.89 -8.78
C LEU A 149 9.27 -17.87 -7.81
N ALA A 150 9.70 -17.86 -6.55
CA ALA A 150 9.25 -16.89 -5.57
C ALA A 150 9.60 -15.45 -5.96
N SER A 151 10.86 -15.25 -6.34
CA SER A 151 11.42 -13.98 -6.80
C SER A 151 10.92 -13.53 -8.17
N VAL A 152 10.49 -14.43 -9.05
CA VAL A 152 10.00 -14.08 -10.39
C VAL A 152 8.53 -13.65 -10.36
N VAL A 153 7.70 -14.27 -9.51
CA VAL A 153 6.25 -13.98 -9.46
C VAL A 153 5.92 -12.77 -8.57
N PHE A 154 6.78 -12.41 -7.60
CA PHE A 154 6.58 -11.24 -6.72
C PHE A 154 7.78 -10.29 -6.64
N GLY A 155 8.86 -10.55 -7.37
CA GLY A 155 9.97 -9.60 -7.52
C GLY A 155 9.74 -8.68 -8.70
N ASN A 156 10.82 -8.18 -9.29
CA ASN A 156 10.71 -7.24 -10.41
C ASN A 156 10.01 -7.91 -11.60
N MET A 157 8.84 -7.38 -11.98
CA MET A 157 8.07 -7.83 -13.16
C MET A 157 8.91 -7.87 -14.44
N LEU A 158 10.00 -7.11 -14.49
CA LEU A 158 11.00 -7.17 -15.55
C LEU A 158 11.62 -8.56 -15.73
N TYR A 159 11.94 -9.30 -14.65
CA TYR A 159 12.52 -10.63 -14.77
C TYR A 159 11.52 -11.64 -15.32
N LEU A 160 10.27 -11.58 -14.88
CA LEU A 160 9.19 -12.39 -15.44
C LEU A 160 9.01 -12.08 -16.93
N PHE A 161 9.02 -10.81 -17.30
CA PHE A 161 8.94 -10.37 -18.69
C PHE A 161 10.09 -10.91 -19.54
N ILE A 162 11.34 -10.81 -19.06
CA ILE A 162 12.53 -11.35 -19.74
C ILE A 162 12.41 -12.87 -19.93
N ILE A 163 11.95 -13.60 -18.90
CA ILE A 163 11.77 -15.06 -18.98
C ILE A 163 10.70 -15.43 -20.01
N ILE A 164 9.55 -14.73 -20.01
CA ILE A 164 8.48 -14.95 -21.00
C ILE A 164 8.96 -14.63 -22.41
N LEU A 165 9.74 -13.55 -22.59
CA LEU A 165 10.31 -13.18 -23.88
C LEU A 165 11.28 -14.24 -24.39
N PHE A 166 12.22 -14.69 -23.56
CA PHE A 166 13.16 -15.76 -23.91
C PHE A 166 12.43 -17.05 -24.26
N PHE A 167 11.46 -17.46 -23.44
CA PHE A 167 10.64 -18.63 -23.71
C PHE A 167 9.85 -18.50 -25.01
N GLY A 168 9.33 -17.30 -25.29
CA GLY A 168 8.66 -16.97 -26.56
C GLY A 168 9.60 -17.11 -27.77
N MET A 169 10.85 -16.65 -27.67
CA MET A 169 11.85 -16.83 -28.73
C MET A 169 12.16 -18.31 -28.97
N VAL A 170 12.29 -19.10 -27.90
CA VAL A 170 12.48 -20.55 -28.01
C VAL A 170 11.29 -21.22 -28.68
N LEU A 171 10.06 -20.91 -28.26
CA LEU A 171 8.86 -21.44 -28.91
C LEU A 171 8.77 -21.05 -30.38
N TYR A 172 9.16 -19.82 -30.73
CA TYR A 172 9.16 -19.35 -32.11
C TYR A 172 10.01 -20.22 -33.05
N GLN A 173 11.15 -20.72 -32.57
CA GLN A 173 12.01 -21.61 -33.35
C GLN A 173 11.32 -22.93 -33.75
N PHE A 174 10.36 -23.41 -32.96
CA PHE A 174 9.68 -24.68 -33.20
C PHE A 174 8.27 -24.54 -33.77
N PHE A 175 7.57 -23.45 -33.43
CA PHE A 175 6.14 -23.30 -33.73
C PHE A 175 5.80 -22.10 -34.61
N LEU A 176 6.79 -21.25 -34.95
CA LEU A 176 6.66 -20.14 -35.90
C LEU A 176 5.40 -19.30 -35.65
N GLU A 177 4.48 -19.23 -36.62
CA GLU A 177 3.26 -18.44 -36.62
C GLU A 177 2.24 -18.83 -35.53
N TYR A 178 2.36 -20.04 -34.96
CA TYR A 178 1.49 -20.52 -33.87
C TYR A 178 2.00 -20.15 -32.48
N THR A 179 3.23 -19.64 -32.37
CA THR A 179 3.83 -19.22 -31.09
C THR A 179 2.97 -18.27 -30.27
N PRO A 180 2.33 -17.23 -30.84
CA PRO A 180 1.45 -16.34 -30.09
C PRO A 180 0.28 -17.07 -29.42
N LEU A 181 -0.33 -18.03 -30.12
CA LEU A 181 -1.42 -18.85 -29.57
C LEU A 181 -0.95 -19.75 -28.42
N LEU A 182 0.26 -20.31 -28.55
CA LEU A 182 0.87 -21.13 -27.49
C LEU A 182 1.19 -20.30 -26.24
N LEU A 183 1.68 -19.07 -26.41
CA LEU A 183 1.93 -18.16 -25.29
C LEU A 183 0.63 -17.78 -24.57
N VAL A 184 -0.45 -17.54 -25.32
CA VAL A 184 -1.79 -17.31 -24.75
C VAL A 184 -2.30 -18.54 -24.01
N ALA A 185 -2.17 -19.73 -24.59
CA ALA A 185 -2.56 -20.98 -23.93
C ALA A 185 -1.79 -21.20 -22.62
N MET A 186 -0.48 -20.91 -22.62
CA MET A 186 0.36 -20.96 -21.43
C MET A 186 -0.10 -19.94 -20.37
N GLN A 187 -0.38 -18.70 -20.76
CA GLN A 187 -0.89 -17.67 -19.83
C GLN A 187 -2.22 -18.10 -19.19
N PHE A 188 -3.13 -18.69 -19.99
CA PHE A 188 -4.37 -19.24 -19.46
C PHE A 188 -4.13 -20.34 -18.42
N ILE A 189 -3.19 -21.26 -18.68
CA ILE A 189 -2.80 -22.30 -17.71
C ILE A 189 -2.27 -21.66 -16.42
N ILE A 190 -1.41 -20.65 -16.51
CA ILE A 190 -0.87 -19.94 -15.34
C ILE A 190 -2.00 -19.30 -14.52
N VAL A 191 -2.93 -18.57 -15.17
CA VAL A 191 -4.06 -17.93 -14.49
C VAL A 191 -5.02 -18.96 -13.88
N PHE A 192 -5.25 -20.08 -14.58
CA PHE A 192 -6.09 -21.17 -14.10
C PHE A 192 -5.56 -21.82 -12.81
N PHE A 193 -4.23 -21.95 -12.69
CA PHE A 193 -3.55 -22.49 -11.50
C PHE A 193 -3.05 -21.41 -10.54
N ALA A 194 -3.34 -20.12 -10.78
CA ALA A 194 -2.86 -19.02 -9.95
C ALA A 194 -3.26 -19.18 -8.48
N ASN A 195 -4.45 -19.70 -8.22
CA ASN A 195 -4.94 -19.97 -6.87
C ASN A 195 -4.03 -20.94 -6.10
N SER A 196 -3.53 -21.97 -6.79
CA SER A 196 -2.67 -23.01 -6.23
C SER A 196 -1.25 -22.50 -6.06
N LEU A 197 -0.78 -21.68 -7.01
CA LEU A 197 0.53 -21.02 -6.94
C LEU A 197 0.61 -20.06 -5.75
N ILE A 198 -0.42 -19.23 -5.54
CA ILE A 198 -0.51 -18.35 -4.36
C ILE A 198 -0.65 -19.18 -3.09
N ALA A 199 -1.48 -20.22 -3.09
CA ALA A 199 -1.66 -21.04 -1.91
C ALA A 199 -0.36 -21.72 -1.45
N ALA A 200 0.50 -22.14 -2.39
CA ALA A 200 1.77 -22.77 -2.09
C ALA A 200 2.78 -21.85 -1.35
N ARG A 201 2.54 -20.53 -1.32
CA ARG A 201 3.33 -19.55 -0.55
C ARG A 201 2.88 -19.45 0.90
N GLY A 202 1.61 -19.74 1.15
CA GLY A 202 1.06 -19.67 2.48
C GLY A 202 1.75 -20.67 3.39
N GLU A 203 2.17 -20.19 4.55
CA GLU A 203 2.74 -21.08 5.58
C GLU A 203 1.63 -21.83 6.31
N PHE A 204 0.44 -21.24 6.38
CA PHE A 204 -0.65 -21.73 7.20
C PHE A 204 -2.02 -21.46 6.55
N GLU A 205 -2.91 -22.45 6.59
CA GLU A 205 -4.27 -22.33 6.07
C GLU A 205 -5.25 -22.01 7.19
N ILE A 206 -6.11 -21.00 6.98
CA ILE A 206 -7.14 -20.59 7.93
C ILE A 206 -8.40 -21.42 7.67
N THR A 207 -8.86 -22.12 8.71
CA THR A 207 -10.00 -23.06 8.68
C THR A 207 -10.88 -22.84 9.91
N PRO A 208 -12.09 -23.45 9.98
CA PRO A 208 -12.94 -23.33 11.17
C PRO A 208 -12.29 -23.85 12.45
N LYS A 209 -11.33 -24.79 12.34
CA LYS A 209 -10.65 -25.42 13.49
C LYS A 209 -9.52 -24.56 14.07
N ASN A 210 -9.03 -23.58 13.32
CA ASN A 210 -7.93 -22.67 13.64
C ASN A 210 -8.30 -21.23 13.22
N HIS A 211 -9.51 -20.85 13.62
CA HIS A 211 -10.19 -19.62 13.22
C HIS A 211 -9.53 -18.30 13.68
N SER A 212 -8.69 -18.36 14.71
CA SER A 212 -8.07 -17.19 15.34
C SER A 212 -6.57 -17.14 15.14
N ILE A 213 -6.08 -15.94 14.88
CA ILE A 213 -4.66 -15.59 14.83
C ILE A 213 -4.34 -14.78 16.07
N HIS A 214 -3.33 -15.22 16.81
CA HIS A 214 -2.87 -14.63 18.07
C HIS A 214 -1.53 -13.95 17.81
N ILE A 215 -1.41 -12.68 18.14
CA ILE A 215 -0.21 -11.87 17.92
C ILE A 215 0.24 -11.33 19.27
N ALA A 216 1.48 -11.63 19.65
CA ALA A 216 2.18 -10.91 20.69
C ALA A 216 3.03 -9.82 20.04
N GLU A 217 2.63 -8.58 20.24
CA GLU A 217 3.35 -7.36 19.84
C GLU A 217 4.25 -6.94 21.00
N LEU A 218 5.55 -6.98 20.79
CA LEU A 218 6.54 -6.55 21.77
C LEU A 218 7.03 -5.15 21.40
N ARG A 219 6.58 -4.13 22.14
CA ARG A 219 6.91 -2.71 21.96
C ARG A 219 8.15 -2.36 22.77
N MET A 220 9.16 -1.82 22.11
CA MET A 220 10.41 -1.41 22.77
C MET A 220 11.00 -0.19 22.09
N LYS A 221 11.98 0.46 22.74
CA LYS A 221 12.71 1.55 22.10
C LYS A 221 13.53 1.03 20.93
N ARG A 222 13.79 1.88 19.92
CA ARG A 222 14.58 1.48 18.74
C ARG A 222 15.97 0.95 19.11
N SER A 223 16.62 1.56 20.09
CA SER A 223 17.93 1.14 20.61
C SER A 223 17.91 -0.28 21.19
N GLU A 224 16.81 -0.68 21.81
CA GLU A 224 16.62 -2.02 22.37
C GLU A 224 16.24 -3.03 21.29
N PHE A 225 15.51 -2.59 20.26
CA PHE A 225 15.05 -3.43 19.15
C PHE A 225 16.18 -4.13 18.41
N ASP A 226 17.24 -3.40 18.04
CA ASP A 226 18.35 -4.01 17.30
C ASP A 226 19.07 -5.07 18.16
N GLN A 227 19.17 -4.84 19.47
CA GLN A 227 19.75 -5.80 20.41
C GLN A 227 18.86 -7.04 20.57
N VAL A 228 17.56 -6.85 20.80
CA VAL A 228 16.58 -7.95 20.92
C VAL A 228 16.51 -8.75 19.62
N MET A 229 16.52 -8.10 18.46
CA MET A 229 16.53 -8.77 17.16
C MET A 229 17.79 -9.62 16.97
N LYS A 230 18.97 -9.10 17.31
CA LYS A 230 20.23 -9.84 17.20
C LYS A 230 20.26 -11.10 18.08
N ILE A 231 19.65 -11.03 19.26
CA ILE A 231 19.59 -12.13 20.24
C ILE A 231 18.49 -13.14 19.89
N CYS A 232 17.28 -12.66 19.60
CA CYS A 232 16.08 -13.49 19.46
C CYS A 232 15.93 -14.09 18.06
N MET A 233 16.30 -13.38 16.98
CA MET A 233 16.06 -13.89 15.63
C MET A 233 16.70 -15.24 15.32
N PRO A 234 17.96 -15.53 15.74
CA PRO A 234 18.56 -16.84 15.53
C PRO A 234 17.79 -17.99 16.21
N ARG A 235 17.07 -17.70 17.30
CA ARG A 235 16.35 -18.68 18.15
C ARG A 235 14.84 -18.49 18.14
N ILE A 236 14.31 -17.74 17.17
CA ILE A 236 12.90 -17.32 17.15
C ILE A 236 11.93 -18.50 17.11
N SER A 237 12.32 -19.61 16.45
CA SER A 237 11.53 -20.83 16.41
C SER A 237 11.43 -21.52 17.77
N GLU A 238 12.52 -21.52 18.55
CA GLU A 238 12.57 -22.12 19.89
C GLU A 238 11.72 -21.30 20.85
N ILE A 239 11.86 -19.97 20.80
CA ILE A 239 11.07 -19.02 21.58
C ILE A 239 9.57 -19.20 21.27
N LYS A 240 9.19 -19.20 19.98
CA LYS A 240 7.78 -19.39 19.59
C LYS A 240 7.24 -20.75 20.02
N LYS A 241 8.04 -21.82 19.86
CA LYS A 241 7.63 -23.16 20.29
C LYS A 241 7.36 -23.19 21.80
N LYS A 242 8.27 -22.62 22.60
CA LYS A 242 8.10 -22.57 24.05
C LYS A 242 6.84 -21.83 24.47
N ILE A 243 6.61 -20.64 23.90
CA ILE A 243 5.41 -19.84 24.17
C ILE A 243 4.14 -20.62 23.82
N TYR A 244 4.13 -21.31 22.68
CA TYR A 244 2.99 -22.10 22.24
C TYR A 244 2.74 -23.32 23.13
N ASP A 245 3.79 -24.07 23.46
CA ASP A 245 3.73 -25.27 24.29
C ASP A 245 3.23 -24.92 25.71
N SER A 246 3.59 -23.75 26.24
CA SER A 246 3.12 -23.27 27.54
C SER A 246 1.72 -22.63 27.53
N THR A 247 1.14 -22.34 26.36
CA THR A 247 -0.15 -21.63 26.25
C THR A 247 -1.15 -22.37 25.35
N LEU A 248 -1.13 -22.09 24.05
CA LEU A 248 -2.12 -22.56 23.08
C LEU A 248 -2.14 -24.09 22.94
N ALA A 249 -1.02 -24.78 23.16
CA ALA A 249 -0.95 -26.24 23.10
C ALA A 249 -1.78 -26.92 24.21
N VAL A 250 -1.83 -26.32 25.40
CA VAL A 250 -2.58 -26.81 26.55
C VAL A 250 -4.00 -26.22 26.63
N GLY A 251 -4.41 -25.46 25.60
CA GLY A 251 -5.74 -24.83 25.53
C GLY A 251 -5.88 -23.53 26.33
N MET A 252 -4.77 -22.98 26.84
CA MET A 252 -4.76 -21.68 27.50
C MET A 252 -4.59 -20.54 26.48
N PRO A 253 -5.19 -19.36 26.72
CA PRO A 253 -4.97 -18.19 25.88
C PRO A 253 -3.50 -17.75 25.97
N LEU A 254 -3.02 -17.09 24.92
CA LEU A 254 -1.70 -16.46 24.93
C LEU A 254 -1.66 -15.40 26.05
N ASP A 255 -0.61 -15.43 26.88
CA ASP A 255 -0.44 -14.51 27.99
C ASP A 255 0.92 -13.79 27.98
N GLU A 256 0.94 -12.56 28.49
CA GLU A 256 2.12 -11.70 28.47
C GLU A 256 3.29 -12.28 29.28
N LYS A 257 2.99 -13.00 30.37
CA LYS A 257 4.01 -13.57 31.26
C LYS A 257 4.75 -14.71 30.57
N SER A 258 4.06 -15.60 29.87
CA SER A 258 4.70 -16.66 29.08
C SER A 258 5.58 -16.10 27.97
N VAL A 259 5.13 -15.04 27.29
CA VAL A 259 5.91 -14.37 26.24
C VAL A 259 7.20 -13.78 26.81
N VAL A 260 7.09 -13.01 27.90
CA VAL A 260 8.26 -12.40 28.56
C VAL A 260 9.20 -13.45 29.14
N SER A 261 8.66 -14.50 29.78
CA SER A 261 9.47 -15.58 30.34
C SER A 261 10.29 -16.28 29.25
N ALA A 262 9.68 -16.60 28.12
CA ALA A 262 10.38 -17.24 27.00
C ALA A 262 11.45 -16.33 26.39
N LEU A 263 11.17 -15.02 26.26
CA LEU A 263 12.13 -14.05 25.72
C LEU A 263 13.30 -13.81 26.67
N ASN A 264 13.04 -13.64 27.97
CA ASN A 264 14.06 -13.35 28.98
C ASN A 264 15.05 -14.50 29.17
N GLU A 265 14.57 -15.75 29.08
CA GLU A 265 15.44 -16.93 29.14
C GLU A 265 16.42 -17.02 27.96
N HIS A 266 16.06 -16.43 26.82
CA HIS A 266 16.93 -16.36 25.65
C HIS A 266 17.78 -15.08 25.61
N GLY A 267 17.78 -14.30 26.70
CA GLY A 267 18.67 -13.15 26.89
C GLY A 267 18.10 -11.81 26.42
N ALA A 268 16.82 -11.72 26.04
CA ALA A 268 16.15 -10.43 25.89
C ALA A 268 15.85 -9.84 27.28
N VAL A 269 15.84 -8.53 27.43
CA VAL A 269 15.36 -7.88 28.66
C VAL A 269 14.00 -7.27 28.33
N CYS A 270 12.93 -7.98 28.70
CA CYS A 270 11.55 -7.57 28.43
C CYS A 270 10.72 -7.59 29.72
N THR A 271 9.72 -6.71 29.79
CA THR A 271 8.77 -6.62 30.89
C THR A 271 7.35 -6.92 30.38
N PRO A 272 6.41 -7.38 31.22
CA PRO A 272 5.05 -7.66 30.77
C PRO A 272 4.36 -6.46 30.10
N GLN A 273 4.64 -5.25 30.58
CA GLN A 273 4.08 -4.00 30.04
C GLN A 273 4.56 -3.69 28.61
N SER A 274 5.63 -4.32 28.14
CA SER A 274 6.09 -4.17 26.76
C SER A 274 5.38 -5.11 25.78
N VAL A 275 4.58 -6.06 26.26
CA VAL A 275 3.85 -7.02 25.42
C VAL A 275 2.38 -6.63 25.32
N ARG A 276 1.88 -6.50 24.10
CA ARG A 276 0.45 -6.39 23.80
C ARG A 276 -0.01 -7.62 23.06
N ILE A 277 -1.10 -8.22 23.53
CA ILE A 277 -1.69 -9.40 22.87
C ILE A 277 -2.90 -8.96 22.05
N LYS A 278 -2.91 -9.38 20.80
CA LYS A 278 -4.00 -9.15 19.85
C LYS A 278 -4.48 -10.48 19.30
N VAL A 279 -5.77 -10.74 19.42
CA VAL A 279 -6.39 -11.95 18.88
C VAL A 279 -7.44 -11.52 17.86
N VAL A 280 -7.32 -12.02 16.64
CA VAL A 280 -8.26 -11.71 15.55
C VAL A 280 -8.86 -12.99 15.01
N ASN A 281 -10.19 -13.05 14.95
CA ASN A 281 -10.90 -14.17 14.34
C ASN A 281 -11.08 -13.97 12.83
N ILE A 282 -10.02 -14.29 12.08
CA ILE A 282 -9.98 -14.10 10.63
C ILE A 282 -11.02 -14.98 9.92
N TYR A 283 -11.26 -16.21 10.40
CA TYR A 283 -12.25 -17.10 9.77
C TYR A 283 -13.67 -16.52 9.84
N ASN A 284 -14.05 -15.91 10.96
CA ASN A 284 -15.37 -15.27 11.08
C ASN A 284 -15.51 -14.08 10.11
N ILE A 285 -14.45 -13.29 9.93
CA ILE A 285 -14.44 -12.19 8.94
C ILE A 285 -14.63 -12.76 7.52
N ILE A 286 -13.90 -13.82 7.17
CA ILE A 286 -14.01 -14.51 5.88
C ILE A 286 -15.42 -15.06 5.67
N SER A 287 -16.01 -15.70 6.67
CA SER A 287 -17.34 -16.31 6.57
C SER A 287 -18.44 -15.24 6.43
N ASP A 288 -18.38 -14.14 7.20
CA ASP A 288 -19.31 -13.01 7.04
C ASP A 288 -19.19 -12.36 5.64
N LEU A 289 -17.97 -12.15 5.15
CA LEU A 289 -17.76 -11.62 3.80
C LEU A 289 -18.24 -12.60 2.72
N SER A 290 -18.01 -13.89 2.89
CA SER A 290 -18.48 -14.93 1.96
C SER A 290 -20.00 -14.92 1.85
N HIS A 291 -20.69 -14.80 2.99
CA HIS A 291 -22.14 -14.63 3.05
C HIS A 291 -22.60 -13.34 2.34
N ARG A 292 -21.96 -12.19 2.61
CA ARG A 292 -22.30 -10.90 1.97
C ARG A 292 -22.10 -10.90 0.45
N PHE A 293 -21.00 -11.48 -0.02
CA PHE A 293 -20.67 -11.49 -1.44
C PHE A 293 -21.41 -12.60 -2.22
N GLY A 294 -21.96 -13.60 -1.52
CA GLY A 294 -22.81 -14.64 -2.09
C GLY A 294 -22.05 -15.83 -2.65
N PHE A 295 -20.90 -16.20 -2.07
CA PHE A 295 -20.12 -17.36 -2.47
C PHE A 295 -19.52 -18.10 -1.26
N LYS A 296 -19.12 -19.37 -1.44
CA LYS A 296 -18.50 -20.19 -0.39
C LYS A 296 -17.12 -19.65 0.01
N GLU A 297 -16.74 -19.79 1.27
CA GLU A 297 -15.42 -19.38 1.80
C GLU A 297 -14.28 -19.80 0.87
N PRO A 298 -13.50 -18.84 0.33
CA PRO A 298 -12.35 -19.15 -0.49
C PRO A 298 -11.22 -19.69 0.40
N ARG A 299 -10.33 -20.48 -0.20
CA ARG A 299 -9.14 -20.96 0.51
C ARG A 299 -8.35 -19.74 0.99
N THR A 300 -8.04 -19.66 2.28
CA THR A 300 -7.34 -18.50 2.83
C THR A 300 -6.06 -18.91 3.51
N MET A 301 -4.96 -18.29 3.08
CA MET A 301 -3.61 -18.61 3.51
C MET A 301 -2.98 -17.42 4.23
N LEU A 302 -2.27 -17.71 5.31
CA LEU A 302 -1.47 -16.74 6.05
C LEU A 302 -0.01 -16.83 5.58
N LEU A 303 0.56 -15.68 5.25
CA LEU A 303 1.97 -15.50 4.93
C LEU A 303 2.66 -14.73 6.06
N ASN A 304 3.73 -15.29 6.62
CA ASN A 304 4.43 -14.68 7.75
C ASN A 304 5.47 -13.66 7.29
N VAL A 305 5.00 -12.47 6.90
CA VAL A 305 5.85 -11.34 6.50
C VAL A 305 5.35 -10.04 7.13
N LEU A 306 6.30 -9.15 7.45
CA LEU A 306 6.03 -7.87 8.13
C LEU A 306 5.28 -6.83 7.27
N PRO A 307 5.54 -6.68 5.96
CA PRO A 307 4.80 -5.72 5.16
C PRO A 307 3.30 -6.05 5.15
N PRO A 308 2.42 -5.11 5.53
CA PRO A 308 0.99 -5.35 5.53
C PRO A 308 0.48 -5.48 4.10
N ASN A 309 -0.15 -6.61 3.78
CA ASN A 309 -0.72 -6.87 2.47
C ASN A 309 -1.83 -7.93 2.55
N ALA A 310 -2.76 -7.85 1.61
CA ALA A 310 -3.69 -8.91 1.27
C ALA A 310 -3.72 -9.04 -0.26
N ALA A 311 -4.03 -10.23 -0.76
CA ALA A 311 -4.24 -10.42 -2.19
C ALA A 311 -5.19 -11.58 -2.44
N ALA A 312 -6.08 -11.44 -3.42
CA ALA A 312 -6.90 -12.53 -3.92
C ALA A 312 -6.59 -12.86 -5.39
N THR A 313 -6.62 -14.15 -5.72
CA THR A 313 -6.58 -14.60 -7.11
C THR A 313 -7.44 -15.84 -7.33
N GLY A 314 -7.79 -16.08 -8.59
CA GLY A 314 -8.52 -17.27 -9.01
C GLY A 314 -9.47 -16.99 -10.16
N VAL A 315 -9.77 -18.04 -10.93
CA VAL A 315 -10.69 -17.96 -12.09
C VAL A 315 -12.16 -17.98 -11.70
N SER A 316 -12.47 -18.36 -10.47
CA SER A 316 -13.83 -18.37 -9.94
C SER A 316 -13.82 -18.38 -8.41
N PRO A 317 -14.93 -18.01 -7.74
CA PRO A 317 -15.02 -18.11 -6.29
C PRO A 317 -14.72 -19.52 -5.73
N LYS A 318 -15.09 -20.58 -6.47
CA LYS A 318 -14.79 -21.97 -6.10
C LYS A 318 -13.32 -22.35 -6.23
N ARG A 319 -12.54 -21.57 -6.98
CA ARG A 319 -11.10 -21.75 -7.22
C ARG A 319 -10.35 -20.45 -6.95
N ALA A 320 -10.73 -19.77 -5.87
CA ALA A 320 -10.05 -18.58 -5.41
C ALA A 320 -9.23 -18.89 -4.16
N THR A 321 -8.10 -18.20 -4.05
CA THR A 321 -7.25 -18.18 -2.86
C THR A 321 -7.08 -16.74 -2.42
N VAL A 322 -7.27 -16.49 -1.13
CA VAL A 322 -6.93 -15.24 -0.46
C VAL A 322 -5.64 -15.45 0.32
N LEU A 323 -4.69 -14.53 0.18
CA LEU A 323 -3.44 -14.48 0.93
C LEU A 323 -3.50 -13.27 1.86
N ILE A 324 -3.19 -13.48 3.14
CA ILE A 324 -3.16 -12.44 4.16
C ILE A 324 -1.78 -12.44 4.79
N THR A 325 -1.14 -11.29 4.95
CA THR A 325 0.14 -11.21 5.67
C THR A 325 -0.07 -11.02 7.16
N THR A 326 0.88 -11.53 7.96
CA THR A 326 0.90 -11.26 9.40
C THR A 326 1.05 -9.78 9.72
N GLY A 327 1.77 -9.03 8.89
CA GLY A 327 1.86 -7.57 8.94
C GLY A 327 0.51 -6.87 8.87
N LEU A 328 -0.41 -7.35 8.02
CA LEU A 328 -1.75 -6.78 7.89
C LEU A 328 -2.53 -6.93 9.21
N ILE A 329 -2.54 -8.14 9.76
CA ILE A 329 -3.27 -8.46 10.99
C ILE A 329 -2.66 -7.71 12.18
N ALA A 330 -1.34 -7.56 12.22
CA ALA A 330 -0.65 -6.81 13.26
C ALA A 330 -1.02 -5.31 13.24
N THR A 331 -1.04 -4.69 12.06
CA THR A 331 -1.16 -3.23 11.90
C THR A 331 -2.59 -2.70 11.87
N MET A 332 -3.57 -3.51 11.48
CA MET A 332 -4.96 -3.07 11.24
C MET A 332 -5.94 -3.60 12.28
N GLU A 333 -6.92 -2.81 12.67
CA GLU A 333 -8.02 -3.28 13.53
C GLU A 333 -8.98 -4.20 12.76
N GLU A 334 -9.78 -5.03 13.45
CA GLU A 334 -10.66 -6.00 12.78
C GLU A 334 -11.59 -5.39 11.71
N PRO A 335 -12.22 -4.21 11.92
CA PRO A 335 -13.04 -3.56 10.89
C PRO A 335 -12.24 -3.13 9.66
N GLU A 336 -10.97 -2.77 9.83
CA GLU A 336 -10.05 -2.39 8.75
C GLU A 336 -9.59 -3.62 7.97
N ILE A 337 -9.25 -4.72 8.66
CA ILE A 337 -8.96 -6.01 8.02
C ILE A 337 -10.16 -6.46 7.19
N LYS A 338 -11.38 -6.35 7.74
CA LYS A 338 -12.61 -6.65 7.02
C LYS A 338 -12.80 -5.76 5.78
N ALA A 339 -12.42 -4.48 5.86
CA ALA A 339 -12.45 -3.56 4.72
C ALA A 339 -11.51 -3.96 3.59
N VAL A 340 -10.26 -4.28 3.92
CA VAL A 340 -9.29 -4.77 2.95
C VAL A 340 -9.74 -6.11 2.35
N LEU A 341 -10.21 -7.05 3.17
CA LEU A 341 -10.70 -8.33 2.66
C LEU A 341 -11.97 -8.19 1.80
N ALA A 342 -12.85 -7.22 2.08
CA ALA A 342 -14.00 -6.96 1.20
C ALA A 342 -13.57 -6.47 -0.19
N HIS A 343 -12.50 -5.68 -0.28
CA HIS A 343 -11.90 -5.27 -1.54
C HIS A 343 -11.38 -6.50 -2.31
N GLU A 344 -10.61 -7.37 -1.65
CA GLU A 344 -10.13 -8.62 -2.25
C GLU A 344 -11.28 -9.56 -2.70
N PHE A 345 -12.38 -9.59 -1.93
CA PHE A 345 -13.56 -10.39 -2.26
C PHE A 345 -14.32 -9.84 -3.48
N SER A 346 -14.28 -8.52 -3.72
CA SER A 346 -14.82 -7.95 -4.96
C SER A 346 -14.10 -8.50 -6.20
N HIS A 347 -12.76 -8.57 -6.17
CA HIS A 347 -11.99 -9.14 -7.27
C HIS A 347 -12.37 -10.60 -7.56
N ILE A 348 -12.58 -11.40 -6.52
CA ILE A 348 -13.04 -12.79 -6.66
C ILE A 348 -14.44 -12.85 -7.28
N LYS A 349 -15.38 -12.04 -6.78
CA LYS A 349 -16.77 -12.01 -7.26
C LYS A 349 -16.86 -11.63 -8.73
N ALA A 350 -16.11 -10.61 -9.13
CA ALA A 350 -16.14 -10.11 -10.50
C ALA A 350 -15.22 -10.87 -11.46
N ARG A 351 -14.35 -11.76 -10.94
CA ARG A 351 -13.40 -12.57 -11.73
C ARG A 351 -12.39 -11.69 -12.49
N ASP A 352 -11.90 -10.66 -11.84
CA ASP A 352 -10.96 -9.71 -12.44
C ASP A 352 -9.71 -10.34 -13.06
N PRO A 353 -9.12 -11.43 -12.50
CA PRO A 353 -8.02 -12.13 -13.16
C PRO A 353 -8.36 -12.62 -14.57
N LEU A 354 -9.61 -13.05 -14.82
CA LEU A 354 -10.05 -13.47 -16.16
C LEU A 354 -10.30 -12.27 -17.08
N ILE A 355 -10.83 -11.16 -16.53
CA ILE A 355 -11.05 -9.93 -17.30
C ILE A 355 -9.70 -9.37 -17.77
N LEU A 356 -8.71 -9.28 -16.87
CA LEU A 356 -7.36 -8.84 -17.20
C LEU A 356 -6.69 -9.78 -18.20
N LEU A 357 -6.82 -11.10 -18.04
CA LEU A 357 -6.32 -12.07 -19.01
C LEU A 357 -6.95 -11.86 -20.39
N ALA A 358 -8.27 -11.67 -20.46
CA ALA A 358 -8.98 -11.46 -21.72
C ALA A 358 -8.54 -10.16 -22.41
N LEU A 359 -8.40 -9.06 -21.65
CA LEU A 359 -7.92 -7.78 -22.17
C LEU A 359 -6.49 -7.89 -22.70
N ALA A 360 -5.57 -8.44 -21.89
CA ALA A 360 -4.17 -8.61 -22.27
C ALA A 360 -4.00 -9.55 -23.47
N THR A 361 -4.75 -10.66 -23.51
CA THR A 361 -4.72 -11.62 -24.62
C THR A 361 -5.26 -11.00 -25.90
N THR A 362 -6.37 -10.27 -25.82
CA THR A 362 -6.99 -9.62 -26.97
C THR A 362 -6.04 -8.57 -27.55
N GLU A 363 -5.47 -7.72 -26.70
CA GLU A 363 -4.47 -6.74 -27.10
C GLU A 363 -3.26 -7.40 -27.77
N TYR A 364 -2.72 -8.46 -27.14
CA TYR A 364 -1.55 -9.18 -27.64
C TYR A 364 -1.79 -9.79 -29.02
N LEU A 365 -2.92 -10.49 -29.21
CA LEU A 365 -3.27 -11.14 -30.48
C LEU A 365 -3.56 -10.12 -31.58
N VAL A 366 -4.30 -9.05 -31.26
CA VAL A 366 -4.55 -7.95 -32.22
C VAL A 366 -3.24 -7.28 -32.61
N ARG A 367 -2.34 -7.00 -31.64
CA ARG A 367 -1.02 -6.44 -31.92
C ARG A 367 -0.25 -7.36 -32.86
N VAL A 368 -0.10 -8.63 -32.53
CA VAL A 368 0.78 -9.56 -33.26
C VAL A 368 0.24 -9.90 -34.65
N TYR A 369 -1.05 -10.20 -34.80
CA TYR A 369 -1.60 -10.67 -36.07
C TYR A 369 -2.13 -9.56 -36.98
N LEU A 370 -2.64 -8.45 -36.43
CA LEU A 370 -3.25 -7.38 -37.22
C LEU A 370 -2.32 -6.17 -37.35
N LEU A 371 -1.76 -5.69 -36.24
CA LEU A 371 -1.04 -4.41 -36.24
C LEU A 371 0.45 -4.57 -36.58
N TRP A 372 1.10 -5.65 -36.17
CA TRP A 372 2.54 -5.83 -36.31
C TRP A 372 3.02 -5.78 -37.78
N PRO A 373 2.35 -6.44 -38.76
CA PRO A 373 2.73 -6.33 -40.17
C PRO A 373 2.65 -4.90 -40.72
N PHE A 374 1.76 -4.07 -40.16
CA PHE A 374 1.59 -2.67 -40.51
C PHE A 374 2.60 -1.77 -39.79
N LEU A 375 2.76 -1.92 -38.48
CA LEU A 375 3.63 -1.09 -37.65
C LEU A 375 5.12 -1.21 -38.04
N LEU A 376 5.58 -2.42 -38.42
CA LEU A 376 6.96 -2.63 -38.86
C LEU A 376 7.35 -1.81 -40.09
N GLN A 377 6.37 -1.44 -40.94
CA GLN A 377 6.63 -0.62 -42.13
C GLN A 377 7.14 0.77 -41.77
N PHE A 378 6.83 1.25 -40.56
CA PHE A 378 7.27 2.54 -40.03
C PHE A 378 8.50 2.42 -39.13
N GLY A 379 9.08 1.22 -39.01
CA GLY A 379 10.29 0.95 -38.25
C GLY A 379 10.06 0.63 -36.77
N LEU A 380 11.13 0.14 -36.13
CA LEU A 380 11.10 -0.40 -34.77
C LEU A 380 10.73 0.62 -33.70
N ILE A 381 11.01 1.91 -33.92
CA ILE A 381 10.67 2.99 -32.96
C ILE A 381 9.16 3.12 -32.80
N ILE A 382 8.40 3.03 -33.90
CA ILE A 382 6.95 3.15 -33.86
C ILE A 382 6.31 1.91 -33.23
N ASP A 383 6.85 0.73 -33.49
CA ASP A 383 6.44 -0.50 -32.80
C ASP A 383 6.65 -0.43 -31.28
N LEU A 384 7.82 0.06 -30.84
CA LEU A 384 8.10 0.28 -29.41
C LEU A 384 7.20 1.36 -28.80
N ALA A 385 6.90 2.44 -29.53
CA ALA A 385 5.98 3.47 -29.07
C ALA A 385 4.56 2.93 -28.91
N TYR A 386 4.08 2.10 -29.84
CA TYR A 386 2.81 1.40 -29.72
C TYR A 386 2.79 0.47 -28.50
N LEU A 387 3.86 -0.32 -28.30
CA LEU A 387 3.97 -1.22 -27.15
C LEU A 387 3.85 -0.43 -25.83
N PHE A 388 4.58 0.68 -25.71
CA PHE A 388 4.53 1.55 -24.54
C PHE A 388 3.12 2.12 -24.31
N LEU A 389 2.48 2.64 -25.37
CA LEU A 389 1.12 3.17 -25.30
C LEU A 389 0.12 2.08 -24.88
N SER A 390 0.22 0.91 -25.48
CA SER A 390 -0.66 -0.23 -25.23
C SER A 390 -0.56 -0.73 -23.79
N PHE A 391 0.66 -0.91 -23.27
CA PHE A 391 0.88 -1.26 -21.87
C PHE A 391 0.31 -0.20 -20.93
N THR A 392 0.56 1.07 -21.22
CA THR A 392 0.02 2.19 -20.42
C THR A 392 -1.51 2.17 -20.40
N LEU A 393 -2.16 1.92 -21.55
CA LEU A 393 -3.60 1.80 -21.64
C LEU A 393 -4.14 0.60 -20.86
N LEU A 394 -3.47 -0.56 -20.94
CA LEU A 394 -3.86 -1.76 -20.18
C LEU A 394 -3.82 -1.51 -18.67
N PHE A 395 -2.75 -0.90 -18.16
CA PHE A 395 -2.65 -0.52 -16.75
C PHE A 395 -3.66 0.56 -16.36
N PHE A 396 -3.92 1.52 -17.24
CA PHE A 396 -4.96 2.53 -16.99
C PHE A 396 -6.36 1.92 -16.90
N VAL A 397 -6.71 0.97 -17.76
CA VAL A 397 -7.98 0.22 -17.67
C VAL A 397 -8.04 -0.65 -16.41
N ALA A 398 -6.92 -1.23 -15.98
CA ALA A 398 -6.86 -1.98 -14.73
C ALA A 398 -7.25 -1.13 -13.50
N LYS A 399 -6.97 0.19 -13.52
CA LYS A 399 -7.42 1.13 -12.48
C LYS A 399 -8.94 1.17 -12.30
N PHE A 400 -9.71 0.86 -13.35
CA PHE A 400 -11.17 0.78 -13.26
C PHE A 400 -11.63 -0.42 -12.42
N LEU A 401 -10.90 -1.54 -12.49
CA LEU A 401 -11.21 -2.73 -11.69
C LEU A 401 -10.90 -2.48 -10.21
N GLU A 402 -9.77 -1.85 -9.92
CA GLU A 402 -9.37 -1.43 -8.57
C GLU A 402 -10.35 -0.42 -7.96
N ALA A 403 -10.72 0.62 -8.70
CA ALA A 403 -11.70 1.59 -8.23
C ALA A 403 -13.10 0.96 -8.05
N ARG A 404 -13.46 -0.03 -8.88
CA ARG A 404 -14.70 -0.80 -8.66
C ARG A 404 -14.62 -1.61 -7.37
N ALA A 405 -13.50 -2.28 -7.11
CA ALA A 405 -13.30 -3.08 -5.90
C ALA A 405 -13.40 -2.22 -4.63
N ASP A 406 -12.88 -0.99 -4.65
CA ASP A 406 -13.07 -0.02 -3.57
C ASP A 406 -14.55 0.30 -3.30
N LEU A 407 -15.30 0.58 -4.38
CA LEU A 407 -16.73 0.89 -4.28
C LEU A 407 -17.55 -0.31 -3.82
N ASP A 408 -17.27 -1.51 -4.36
CA ASP A 408 -17.94 -2.75 -3.96
C ASP A 408 -17.69 -3.07 -2.48
N ALA A 409 -16.46 -2.89 -2.01
CA ALA A 409 -16.10 -3.07 -0.61
C ALA A 409 -16.84 -2.08 0.29
N ALA A 410 -16.84 -0.79 -0.09
CA ALA A 410 -17.52 0.26 0.63
C ALA A 410 -19.04 0.01 0.73
N VAL A 411 -19.68 -0.42 -0.36
CA VAL A 411 -21.11 -0.77 -0.42
C VAL A 411 -21.41 -2.01 0.42
N SER A 412 -20.59 -3.07 0.33
CA SER A 412 -20.78 -4.32 1.07
C SER A 412 -20.64 -4.15 2.59
N ILE A 413 -19.75 -3.24 3.02
CA ILE A 413 -19.50 -2.97 4.44
C ILE A 413 -20.44 -1.90 4.99
N GLY A 414 -20.83 -0.92 4.17
CA GLY A 414 -21.66 0.20 4.58
C GLY A 414 -20.88 1.34 5.26
N ASN A 415 -19.55 1.28 5.29
CA ASN A 415 -18.70 2.35 5.84
C ASN A 415 -17.44 2.58 4.98
N PRO A 416 -17.49 3.52 4.03
CA PRO A 416 -16.37 3.83 3.13
C PRO A 416 -15.11 4.31 3.86
N ARG A 417 -15.27 4.98 4.99
CA ARG A 417 -14.17 5.58 5.76
C ARG A 417 -13.23 4.53 6.37
N LEU A 418 -13.73 3.33 6.65
CA LEU A 418 -12.90 2.22 7.13
C LEU A 418 -11.86 1.80 6.08
N LEU A 419 -12.28 1.70 4.81
CA LEU A 419 -11.35 1.38 3.73
C LEU A 419 -10.37 2.55 3.50
N ALA A 420 -10.83 3.80 3.57
CA ALA A 420 -9.95 4.97 3.50
C ALA A 420 -8.87 4.98 4.61
N SER A 421 -9.25 4.68 5.86
CA SER A 421 -8.31 4.52 6.99
C SER A 421 -7.30 3.39 6.72
N SER A 422 -7.77 2.25 6.24
CA SER A 422 -6.93 1.10 5.91
C SER A 422 -5.92 1.44 4.80
N LEU A 423 -6.36 2.14 3.74
CA LEU A 423 -5.53 2.60 2.64
C LEU A 423 -4.48 3.62 3.09
N ARG A 424 -4.80 4.52 4.03
CA ARG A 424 -3.79 5.39 4.65
C ARG A 424 -2.71 4.57 5.34
N LYS A 425 -3.08 3.58 6.15
CA LYS A 425 -2.12 2.72 6.85
C LYS A 425 -1.25 1.90 5.88
N LEU A 426 -1.82 1.34 4.82
CA LEU A 426 -1.05 0.66 3.76
C LEU A 426 -0.15 1.62 2.99
N GLY A 427 -0.68 2.81 2.69
CA GLY A 427 0.03 3.89 2.03
C GLY A 427 1.27 4.31 2.78
N LEU A 428 1.18 4.53 4.10
CA LEU A 428 2.32 4.86 4.96
C LEU A 428 3.47 3.84 4.81
N TRP A 429 3.16 2.54 4.81
CA TRP A 429 4.17 1.49 4.58
C TRP A 429 4.78 1.52 3.17
N LYS A 430 3.98 1.81 2.13
CA LYS A 430 4.44 1.89 0.74
C LYS A 430 5.27 3.17 0.50
N TYR A 431 4.90 4.29 1.13
CA TYR A 431 5.50 5.62 0.97
C TYR A 431 6.65 5.93 1.94
N GLN A 432 6.88 5.14 3.00
CA GLN A 432 8.12 5.18 3.80
C GLN A 432 9.40 4.99 2.95
N SER A 433 9.27 4.58 1.68
CA SER A 433 10.37 4.39 0.73
C SER A 433 10.50 5.48 -0.35
N ARG A 434 9.60 6.47 -0.43
CA ARG A 434 9.66 7.59 -1.38
C ARG A 434 8.99 8.83 -0.80
N VAL A 435 9.78 9.83 -0.44
CA VAL A 435 9.31 11.12 0.06
C VAL A 435 9.17 12.10 -1.11
N PHE A 436 8.07 12.85 -1.15
CA PHE A 436 7.71 13.90 -2.11
C PHE A 436 7.48 13.43 -3.54
N GLU A 437 6.24 13.05 -3.85
CA GLU A 437 5.76 13.11 -5.23
C GLU A 437 4.70 14.21 -5.31
N ILE A 438 5.10 15.40 -5.80
CA ILE A 438 4.15 16.40 -6.29
C ILE A 438 3.20 15.67 -7.23
N VAL A 439 1.90 15.78 -6.96
CA VAL A 439 0.82 15.17 -7.74
C VAL A 439 1.04 15.50 -9.21
N ASN A 440 1.54 14.52 -9.95
CA ASN A 440 1.85 14.68 -11.36
C ASN A 440 0.90 13.78 -12.15
N VAL A 441 0.49 14.23 -13.34
CA VAL A 441 -0.23 13.42 -14.34
C VAL A 441 0.45 12.05 -14.54
N GLY A 442 1.77 12.01 -14.38
CA GLY A 442 2.57 10.79 -14.39
C GLY A 442 2.06 9.68 -13.46
N GLU A 443 1.45 9.99 -12.31
CA GLU A 443 0.91 8.98 -11.39
C GLU A 443 -0.22 8.14 -12.00
N TRP A 444 -1.09 8.77 -12.79
CA TRP A 444 -2.17 8.07 -13.49
C TRP A 444 -1.66 7.20 -14.64
N LEU A 445 -0.47 7.51 -15.19
CA LEU A 445 0.14 6.76 -16.29
C LEU A 445 1.20 5.75 -15.82
N LYS A 446 1.49 5.68 -14.52
CA LYS A 446 2.35 4.63 -13.95
C LYS A 446 1.77 3.26 -14.28
N TRP A 447 2.65 2.31 -14.61
CA TRP A 447 2.34 0.89 -14.78
C TRP A 447 2.10 0.19 -13.42
N ASP A 448 1.17 0.76 -12.67
CA ASP A 448 0.58 0.24 -11.43
C ASP A 448 -0.92 0.09 -11.70
N PRO A 449 -1.55 -1.07 -11.46
CA PRO A 449 -2.98 -1.22 -11.66
C PRO A 449 -3.80 -0.34 -10.71
N HIS A 450 -3.23 0.14 -9.61
CA HIS A 450 -3.97 0.95 -8.65
C HIS A 450 -4.09 2.42 -9.11
N PRO A 451 -5.28 3.04 -8.98
CA PRO A 451 -5.40 4.49 -9.04
C PRO A 451 -4.51 5.14 -7.97
N PRO A 452 -4.13 6.42 -8.17
CA PRO A 452 -3.35 7.15 -7.18
C PRO A 452 -4.00 7.10 -5.78
N LEU A 453 -3.16 7.00 -4.75
CA LEU A 453 -3.64 6.75 -3.39
C LEU A 453 -4.55 7.87 -2.88
N TYR A 454 -4.18 9.14 -3.10
CA TYR A 454 -5.01 10.29 -2.73
C TYR A 454 -6.40 10.22 -3.38
N TYR A 455 -6.49 9.76 -4.63
CA TYR A 455 -7.75 9.65 -5.37
C TYR A 455 -8.66 8.61 -4.71
N ARG A 456 -8.12 7.43 -4.36
CA ARG A 456 -8.88 6.36 -3.70
C ARG A 456 -9.39 6.82 -2.34
N ILE A 457 -8.53 7.41 -1.51
CA ILE A 457 -8.89 7.90 -0.16
C ILE A 457 -9.97 8.97 -0.26
N LYS A 458 -9.75 10.02 -1.07
CA LYS A 458 -10.72 11.12 -1.22
C LYS A 458 -12.06 10.63 -1.75
N THR A 459 -12.04 9.73 -2.74
CA THR A 459 -13.27 9.13 -3.30
C THR A 459 -14.04 8.41 -2.22
N LEU A 460 -13.39 7.62 -1.37
CA LEU A 460 -14.03 6.90 -0.27
C LEU A 460 -14.55 7.83 0.82
N GLU A 461 -13.81 8.87 1.19
CA GLU A 461 -14.22 9.80 2.26
C GLU A 461 -15.41 10.68 1.88
N SER A 462 -15.51 11.03 0.60
CA SER A 462 -16.62 11.80 0.03
C SER A 462 -17.75 10.92 -0.50
N LEU A 463 -17.65 9.59 -0.37
CA LEU A 463 -18.61 8.67 -0.95
C LEU A 463 -19.95 8.70 -0.21
N ASP A 464 -21.00 9.14 -0.92
CA ASP A 464 -22.38 8.93 -0.52
C ASP A 464 -22.90 7.60 -1.09
N LEU A 465 -23.02 6.59 -0.23
CA LEU A 465 -23.47 5.25 -0.61
C LEU A 465 -24.86 5.23 -1.25
N SER A 466 -25.74 6.18 -0.93
CA SER A 466 -27.11 6.23 -1.45
C SER A 466 -27.16 6.53 -2.96
N LYS A 467 -26.12 7.20 -3.48
CA LYS A 467 -26.01 7.60 -4.89
C LYS A 467 -25.37 6.53 -5.77
N VAL A 468 -24.77 5.49 -5.19
CA VAL A 468 -24.03 4.45 -5.93
C VAL A 468 -24.99 3.38 -6.44
N ARG A 469 -25.48 3.53 -7.68
CA ARG A 469 -26.34 2.52 -8.34
C ARG A 469 -25.55 1.40 -9.02
N HIS A 470 -24.44 1.74 -9.68
CA HIS A 470 -23.60 0.79 -10.42
C HIS A 470 -22.13 1.09 -10.15
N THR A 471 -21.46 0.23 -9.38
CA THR A 471 -20.08 0.42 -8.93
C THR A 471 -19.10 0.49 -10.10
N PHE A 472 -19.26 -0.36 -11.12
CA PHE A 472 -18.33 -0.38 -12.27
C PHE A 472 -18.44 0.88 -13.15
N ILE A 473 -19.65 1.34 -13.43
CA ILE A 473 -19.87 2.57 -14.21
C ILE A 473 -19.37 3.79 -13.41
N ALA A 474 -19.61 3.81 -12.10
CA ALA A 474 -19.12 4.86 -11.22
C ALA A 474 -17.58 4.88 -11.18
N ALA A 475 -16.93 3.72 -11.10
CA ALA A 475 -15.47 3.58 -11.14
C ALA A 475 -14.87 4.12 -12.45
N ILE A 476 -15.40 3.71 -13.62
CA ILE A 476 -14.94 4.19 -14.92
C ILE A 476 -15.07 5.72 -15.02
N LYS A 477 -16.26 6.25 -14.73
CA LYS A 477 -16.51 7.71 -14.77
C LYS A 477 -15.60 8.45 -13.78
N GLY A 478 -15.41 7.89 -12.60
CA GLY A 478 -14.54 8.43 -11.55
C GLY A 478 -13.09 8.51 -11.99
N CYS A 479 -12.52 7.42 -12.50
CA CYS A 479 -11.14 7.37 -12.95
C CYS A 479 -10.89 8.28 -14.16
N LEU A 480 -11.80 8.29 -15.16
CA LEU A 480 -11.68 9.19 -16.31
C LEU A 480 -11.73 10.66 -15.88
N ARG A 481 -12.66 11.01 -14.97
CA ARG A 481 -12.75 12.36 -14.40
C ARG A 481 -11.49 12.70 -13.61
N GLY A 482 -11.00 11.80 -12.76
CA GLY A 482 -9.77 11.97 -11.99
C GLY A 482 -8.55 12.23 -12.89
N PHE A 483 -8.40 11.46 -13.96
CA PHE A 483 -7.33 11.64 -14.93
C PHE A 483 -7.45 12.98 -15.69
N ILE A 484 -8.62 13.31 -16.24
CA ILE A 484 -8.86 14.60 -16.93
C ILE A 484 -8.56 15.79 -16.01
N ASN A 485 -8.92 15.68 -14.74
CA ASN A 485 -8.67 16.70 -13.75
C ASN A 485 -7.18 16.85 -13.42
N SER A 486 -6.44 15.75 -13.34
CA SER A 486 -4.98 15.79 -13.23
C SER A 486 -4.33 16.51 -14.43
N LEU A 487 -4.86 16.32 -15.65
CA LEU A 487 -4.37 17.00 -16.86
C LEU A 487 -4.64 18.51 -16.87
N ARG A 488 -5.71 18.95 -16.20
CA ARG A 488 -6.15 20.35 -16.20
C ARG A 488 -5.56 21.17 -15.05
N GLY A 489 -4.76 20.57 -14.17
CA GLY A 489 -4.35 21.19 -12.90
C GLY A 489 -5.56 21.61 -12.03
N LYS A 490 -6.74 21.06 -12.30
CA LYS A 490 -8.02 21.41 -11.67
C LYS A 490 -8.70 20.12 -11.25
N TYR A 491 -8.78 19.91 -9.94
CA TYR A 491 -9.65 18.88 -9.37
C TYR A 491 -11.09 19.38 -9.25
N PRO A 492 -12.08 18.46 -9.25
CA PRO A 492 -13.48 18.83 -9.27
C PRO A 492 -13.97 19.11 -7.85
N GLU A 493 -14.90 20.06 -7.71
CA GLU A 493 -15.83 20.05 -6.58
C GLU A 493 -16.70 18.78 -6.61
N PRO A 494 -17.10 18.24 -5.45
CA PRO A 494 -17.93 17.06 -5.37
C PRO A 494 -19.32 17.33 -5.97
N GLY A 495 -19.75 16.49 -6.92
CA GLY A 495 -21.11 16.46 -7.46
C GLY A 495 -21.82 15.16 -7.09
#